data_AF-A0A439TVM5-F1
#
_entry.id   AF-A0A439TVM5-F1
#
_cell.length_a   1.000
_cell.length_b   1.000
_cell.length_c   1.000
_cell.angle_alpha   90.00
_cell.angle_beta   90.00
_cell.angle_gamma   90.00
#
_symmetry.space_group_name_H-M   'P 1'
#
loop_
_entity.id
_entity.type
_entity.pdbx_description
1 polymer ?
#
loop_
_entity_poly.entity_id
_entity_poly.type
_entity_poly.pdbx_seq_one_letter_code
_entity_poly.pdbx_strand_id
1 'polypeptide(L)'
;MPFGAAQSNDMDQPDTLSKSCPKGVLFKSIESGATTIIIRQGFGRAFLSEERDILEPAMAAELQGQKEGERAFIYGPMRSYMFLTDPKVVKDFTWRPAETEPNAIYTIRTDDGDETRFNLVDVGCVP
;
A
#
# COMPACT_ATOMS: atom_id res chain seq x y z
N MET A 1 26.26 -40.02 -27.30
CA MET A 1 25.20 -39.45 -26.45
C MET A 1 25.09 -37.97 -26.78
N PRO A 2 23.98 -37.49 -27.36
CA PRO A 2 23.74 -36.06 -27.49
C PRO A 2 23.03 -35.55 -26.23
N PHE A 3 23.60 -34.54 -25.59
CA PHE A 3 22.99 -33.85 -24.46
C PHE A 3 21.89 -32.93 -24.99
N GLY A 4 20.64 -33.23 -24.60
CA GLY A 4 19.46 -32.43 -24.89
C GLY A 4 19.34 -31.25 -23.93
N ALA A 5 19.02 -30.10 -24.54
CA ALA A 5 18.26 -28.94 -24.07
C ALA A 5 18.32 -28.50 -22.60
N ALA A 6 18.67 -27.22 -22.42
CA ALA A 6 17.90 -26.32 -21.58
C ALA A 6 17.85 -24.95 -22.28
N GLN A 7 16.83 -24.72 -23.10
CA GLN A 7 16.43 -23.36 -23.47
C GLN A 7 15.82 -22.75 -22.21
N SER A 8 16.50 -21.78 -21.59
CA SER A 8 15.84 -20.92 -20.61
C SER A 8 14.86 -20.04 -21.40
N ASN A 9 13.58 -20.39 -21.34
CA ASN A 9 12.53 -19.41 -21.56
C ASN A 9 12.61 -18.44 -20.38
N ASP A 10 13.52 -17.47 -20.46
CA ASP A 10 13.33 -16.18 -19.82
C ASP A 10 12.11 -15.56 -20.50
N MET A 11 10.93 -15.95 -20.05
CA MET A 11 9.75 -15.16 -20.28
C MET A 11 10.04 -13.82 -19.62
N ASP A 12 10.20 -12.79 -20.46
CA ASP A 12 9.98 -11.39 -20.15
C ASP A 12 8.68 -11.30 -19.31
N GLN A 13 8.83 -11.38 -17.99
CA GLN A 13 7.81 -10.96 -17.07
C GLN A 13 7.70 -9.46 -17.34
N PRO A 14 6.58 -8.94 -17.85
CA PRO A 14 6.51 -7.52 -18.15
C PRO A 14 6.79 -6.82 -16.84
N ASP A 15 7.81 -5.95 -16.84
CA ASP A 15 7.96 -4.92 -15.83
C ASP A 15 6.56 -4.34 -15.62
N THR A 16 5.90 -4.72 -14.53
CA THR A 16 4.58 -4.22 -14.20
C THR A 16 4.78 -2.79 -13.76
N LEU A 17 4.92 -1.92 -14.77
CA LEU A 17 5.21 -0.51 -14.67
C LEU A 17 4.11 0.14 -13.84
N SER A 18 4.47 0.49 -12.61
CA SER A 18 3.65 1.33 -11.74
C SER A 18 3.16 2.55 -12.53
N LYS A 19 1.84 2.76 -12.58
CA LYS A 19 1.23 3.87 -13.33
C LYS A 19 0.69 4.91 -12.36
N SER A 20 1.09 6.16 -12.54
CA SER A 20 0.55 7.25 -11.72
C SER A 20 -0.94 7.47 -12.00
N CYS A 21 -1.73 7.62 -10.93
CA CYS A 21 -3.16 7.87 -10.94
C CYS A 21 -3.47 9.21 -10.24
N PRO A 22 -3.60 10.32 -10.99
CA PRO A 22 -3.79 11.66 -10.40
C PRO A 22 -5.05 11.83 -9.56
N LYS A 23 -6.10 11.06 -9.86
CA LYS A 23 -7.38 11.03 -9.11
C LYS A 23 -7.38 10.03 -7.94
N GLY A 24 -6.29 9.29 -7.76
CA GLY A 24 -6.19 8.18 -6.83
C GLY A 24 -6.37 6.81 -7.49
N VAL A 25 -6.12 5.78 -6.68
CA VAL A 25 -6.21 4.37 -7.05
C VAL A 25 -7.38 3.75 -6.29
N LEU A 26 -8.22 3.01 -7.00
CA LEU A 26 -9.32 2.26 -6.43
C LEU A 26 -8.79 0.97 -5.81
N PHE A 27 -9.10 0.77 -4.54
CA PHE A 27 -8.79 -0.45 -3.81
C PHE A 27 -10.08 -1.14 -3.37
N LYS A 28 -10.06 -2.47 -3.33
CA LYS A 28 -11.19 -3.29 -2.87
C LYS A 28 -10.79 -4.14 -1.67
N SER A 29 -11.59 -4.13 -0.61
CA SER A 29 -11.44 -5.07 0.50
C SER A 29 -11.72 -6.48 0.03
N ILE A 30 -10.79 -7.40 0.31
CA ILE A 30 -10.92 -8.82 -0.04
C ILE A 30 -12.06 -9.45 0.77
N GLU A 31 -12.19 -9.06 2.04
CA GLU A 31 -13.11 -9.65 3.01
C GLU A 31 -14.55 -9.16 2.82
N SER A 32 -14.74 -7.86 2.62
CA SER A 32 -16.07 -7.24 2.56
C SER A 32 -16.54 -6.91 1.14
N GLY A 33 -15.61 -6.85 0.17
CA GLY A 33 -15.88 -6.35 -1.18
C GLY A 33 -16.09 -4.83 -1.26
N ALA A 34 -16.04 -4.10 -0.14
CA ALA A 34 -16.14 -2.65 -0.11
C ALA A 34 -14.96 -2.01 -0.85
N THR A 35 -15.18 -0.83 -1.43
CA THR A 35 -14.13 -0.10 -2.14
C THR A 35 -13.72 1.15 -1.39
N THR A 36 -12.45 1.53 -1.54
CA THR A 36 -11.88 2.78 -1.02
C THR A 36 -10.91 3.35 -2.06
N ILE A 37 -10.58 4.62 -1.94
CA ILE A 37 -9.66 5.30 -2.85
C ILE A 37 -8.41 5.68 -2.07
N ILE A 38 -7.25 5.22 -2.54
CA ILE A 38 -5.96 5.72 -2.10
C ILE A 38 -5.60 6.93 -2.96
N ILE A 39 -5.51 8.11 -2.33
CA ILE A 39 -5.35 9.40 -3.02
C ILE A 39 -3.88 9.67 -3.31
N ARG A 40 -3.03 9.42 -2.32
CA ARG A 40 -1.59 9.63 -2.38
C ARG A 40 -0.86 8.64 -1.50
N GLN A 41 0.38 8.38 -1.87
CA GLN A 41 1.29 7.50 -1.16
C GLN A 41 2.45 8.35 -0.61
N GLY A 42 2.89 8.02 0.59
CA GLY A 42 3.95 8.72 1.30
C GLY A 42 5.11 7.79 1.62
N PHE A 43 6.31 8.36 1.65
CA PHE A 43 7.51 7.69 2.15
C PHE A 43 8.18 8.60 3.18
N GLY A 44 8.65 8.02 4.27
CA GLY A 44 9.22 8.78 5.36
C GLY A 44 9.83 7.87 6.41
N ARG A 45 9.81 8.34 7.65
CA ARG A 45 10.23 7.56 8.80
C ARG A 45 9.18 7.70 9.90
N ALA A 46 8.91 6.61 10.60
CA ALA A 46 8.00 6.58 11.73
C ALA A 46 8.52 5.64 12.82
N PHE A 47 8.00 5.81 14.04
CA PHE A 47 8.15 4.80 15.09
C PHE A 47 7.12 3.70 14.83
N LEU A 48 7.57 2.46 14.74
CA LEU A 48 6.72 1.31 14.45
C LEU A 48 6.40 0.46 15.69
N SER A 49 7.03 0.77 16.82
CA SER A 49 6.75 0.19 18.14
C SER A 49 6.23 1.25 19.11
N GLU A 50 5.48 0.81 20.13
CA GLU A 50 4.97 1.70 21.19
C GLU A 50 6.09 2.35 22.02
N GLU A 51 7.22 1.65 22.17
CA GLU A 51 8.40 2.09 22.91
C GLU A 51 9.07 3.31 22.25
N ARG A 52 8.84 3.51 20.94
CA ARG A 52 9.38 4.62 20.13
C ARG A 52 10.90 4.76 20.23
N ASP A 53 11.59 3.62 20.23
CA ASP A 53 13.04 3.60 20.37
C ASP A 53 13.77 4.02 19.09
N ILE A 54 13.24 3.64 17.93
CA ILE A 54 13.92 3.80 16.64
C ILE A 54 12.96 4.34 15.58
N LEU A 55 13.40 5.40 14.89
CA LEU A 55 12.76 5.90 13.68
C LEU A 55 13.15 5.03 12.49
N GLU A 56 12.20 4.27 11.97
CA GLU A 56 12.43 3.33 10.88
C GLU A 56 11.85 3.85 9.56
N PRO A 57 12.43 3.47 8.40
CA PRO A 57 11.79 3.73 7.12
C PRO A 57 10.36 3.20 7.09
N ALA A 58 9.44 4.04 6.65
CA ALA A 58 8.02 3.72 6.63
C ALA A 58 7.36 4.28 5.38
N MET A 59 6.28 3.61 4.99
CA MET A 59 5.37 4.01 3.94
C MET A 59 4.06 4.47 4.56
N ALA A 60 3.34 5.35 3.87
CA ALA A 60 2.02 5.79 4.25
C ALA A 60 1.10 5.84 3.04
N ALA A 61 -0.21 5.78 3.28
CA ALA A 61 -1.22 6.04 2.28
C ALA A 61 -2.35 6.89 2.88
N GLU A 62 -2.84 7.84 2.09
CA GLU A 62 -4.05 8.60 2.40
C GLU A 62 -5.24 7.97 1.69
N LEU A 63 -6.24 7.58 2.47
CA LEU A 63 -7.49 7.00 2.01
C LEU A 63 -8.60 8.06 2.04
N GLN A 64 -9.49 7.98 1.05
CA GLN A 64 -10.76 8.69 1.10
C GLN A 64 -11.70 8.03 2.12
N GLY A 65 -12.22 8.83 3.05
CA GLY A 65 -13.23 8.39 4.02
C GLY A 65 -14.60 8.20 3.37
N GLN A 66 -15.55 7.67 4.15
CA GLN A 66 -16.91 7.38 3.65
C GLN A 66 -17.71 8.66 3.38
N LYS A 67 -17.40 9.74 4.09
CA LYS A 67 -18.03 11.06 3.89
C LYS A 67 -17.13 11.95 3.05
N GLU A 68 -17.77 12.84 2.28
CA GLU A 68 -17.04 13.85 1.51
C GLU A 68 -16.21 14.73 2.46
N GLY A 69 -14.93 14.88 2.14
CA GLY A 69 -13.95 15.62 2.96
C GLY A 69 -13.30 14.80 4.08
N GLU A 70 -13.76 13.58 4.37
CA GLU A 70 -13.13 12.71 5.35
C GLU A 70 -11.87 12.04 4.76
N ARG A 71 -10.81 11.97 5.56
CA ARG A 71 -9.53 11.35 5.21
C ARG A 71 -9.11 10.40 6.32
N ALA A 72 -8.60 9.24 5.93
CA ALA A 72 -7.94 8.30 6.83
C ALA A 72 -6.50 8.10 6.37
N PHE A 73 -5.62 7.77 7.31
CA PHE A 73 -4.21 7.52 7.03
C PHE A 73 -3.85 6.14 7.53
N ILE A 74 -3.09 5.42 6.70
CA ILE A 74 -2.40 4.21 7.12
C ILE A 74 -0.90 4.38 6.96
N TYR A 75 -0.12 3.72 7.80
CA TYR A 75 1.33 3.70 7.72
C TYR A 75 1.91 2.36 8.18
N GLY A 76 3.14 2.08 7.80
CA GLY A 76 3.84 0.88 8.23
C GLY A 76 5.17 0.68 7.52
N PRO A 77 5.94 -0.35 7.89
CA PRO A 77 7.23 -0.65 7.25
C PRO A 77 7.08 -1.06 5.79
N MET A 78 5.94 -1.67 5.42
CA MET A 78 5.67 -2.19 4.08
C MET A 78 4.16 -2.30 3.84
N ARG A 79 3.70 -2.34 2.58
CA ARG A 79 2.26 -2.41 2.27
C ARG A 79 1.56 -3.63 2.88
N SER A 80 2.26 -4.77 2.97
CA SER A 80 1.76 -5.99 3.62
C SER A 80 1.72 -5.92 5.16
N TYR A 81 2.00 -4.76 5.76
CA TYR A 81 2.00 -4.58 7.20
C TYR A 81 1.73 -3.10 7.56
N MET A 82 0.46 -2.73 7.69
CA MET A 82 0.04 -1.33 7.84
C MET A 82 -0.93 -1.16 9.02
N PHE A 83 -0.97 0.05 9.57
CA PHE A 83 -1.78 0.44 10.72
C PHE A 83 -2.56 1.70 10.44
N LEU A 84 -3.75 1.84 11.01
CA LEU A 84 -4.46 3.13 11.03
C LEU A 84 -3.69 4.13 11.91
N THR A 85 -3.68 5.39 11.50
CA THR A 85 -2.92 6.41 12.22
C THR A 85 -3.50 7.80 12.12
N ASP A 86 -3.07 8.66 13.04
CA ASP A 86 -3.37 10.07 13.03
C ASP A 86 -2.54 10.82 11.97
N PRO A 87 -3.09 11.87 11.34
CA PRO A 87 -2.35 12.69 10.37
C PRO A 87 -1.03 13.27 10.91
N LYS A 88 -0.94 13.46 12.23
CA LYS A 88 0.26 13.99 12.90
C LYS A 88 1.46 13.04 12.80
N VAL A 89 1.23 11.73 12.70
CA VAL A 89 2.30 10.72 12.60
C VAL A 89 2.96 10.76 11.23
N VAL A 90 2.16 11.01 10.18
CA VAL A 90 2.61 10.99 8.78
C VAL A 90 2.81 12.40 8.19
N LYS A 91 2.79 13.43 9.03
CA LYS A 91 2.85 14.84 8.58
C LYS A 91 4.13 15.17 7.81
N ASP A 92 5.25 14.54 8.18
CA ASP A 92 6.58 14.80 7.63
C ASP A 92 6.95 13.82 6.50
N PHE A 93 6.00 12.99 6.06
CA PHE A 93 6.22 12.09 4.94
C PHE A 93 6.29 12.87 3.62
N THR A 94 7.13 12.40 2.71
CA THR A 94 7.17 12.91 1.35
C THR A 94 6.04 12.25 0.56
N TRP A 95 5.04 13.05 0.20
CA TRP A 95 3.84 12.59 -0.49
C TRP A 95 3.97 12.69 -2.00
N ARG A 96 3.51 11.66 -2.70
CA ARG A 96 3.40 11.61 -4.17
C ARG A 96 2.01 11.12 -4.59
N PRO A 97 1.55 11.44 -5.81
CA PRO A 97 0.31 10.89 -6.36
C PRO A 97 0.27 9.37 -6.18
N ALA A 98 -0.90 8.80 -5.91
CA ALA A 98 -1.02 7.36 -5.82
C ALA A 98 -0.66 6.71 -7.15
N GLU A 99 0.03 5.58 -7.09
CA GLU A 99 0.37 4.80 -8.27
C GLU A 99 -0.31 3.43 -8.15
N THR A 100 -0.88 2.96 -9.26
CA THR A 100 -1.41 1.61 -9.37
C THR A 100 -0.30 0.65 -9.73
N GLU A 101 -0.25 -0.47 -9.05
CA GLU A 101 0.68 -1.56 -9.29
C GLU A 101 -0.10 -2.88 -9.30
N PRO A 102 -0.03 -3.67 -10.39
CA PRO A 102 -0.74 -4.94 -10.48
C PRO A 102 -0.45 -5.84 -9.27
N ASN A 103 -1.51 -6.34 -8.65
CA ASN A 103 -1.46 -7.20 -7.45
C ASN A 103 -0.92 -6.51 -6.19
N ALA A 104 -0.84 -5.18 -6.13
CA ALA A 104 -0.53 -4.49 -4.90
C ALA A 104 -1.61 -4.76 -3.84
N ILE A 105 -1.15 -5.20 -2.66
CA ILE A 105 -2.01 -5.45 -1.51
C ILE A 105 -1.54 -4.58 -0.35
N TYR A 106 -2.49 -3.89 0.28
CA TYR A 106 -2.32 -3.33 1.62
C TYR A 106 -2.95 -4.26 2.65
N THR A 107 -2.17 -4.73 3.62
CA THR A 107 -2.68 -5.52 4.75
C THR A 107 -2.73 -4.62 5.97
N ILE A 108 -3.94 -4.30 6.41
CA ILE A 108 -4.18 -3.45 7.57
C ILE A 108 -4.32 -4.36 8.79
N ARG A 109 -3.55 -4.06 9.84
CA ARG A 109 -3.52 -4.81 11.09
C ARG A 109 -4.19 -4.06 12.22
N THR A 110 -4.45 -4.78 13.31
CA THR A 110 -4.77 -4.22 14.62
C THR A 110 -3.61 -3.37 15.15
N ASP A 111 -3.88 -2.52 16.13
CA ASP A 111 -2.91 -1.54 16.62
C ASP A 111 -1.72 -2.24 17.34
N ASP A 112 -1.94 -3.42 17.90
CA ASP A 112 -0.90 -4.33 18.45
C ASP A 112 -0.12 -5.10 17.37
N GLY A 113 -0.60 -5.09 16.12
CA GLY A 113 0.01 -5.80 15.00
C GLY A 113 -0.21 -7.31 15.00
N ASP A 114 -0.97 -7.87 15.92
CA ASP A 114 -1.12 -9.33 16.05
C ASP A 114 -2.07 -9.92 15.01
N GLU A 115 -3.13 -9.20 14.65
CA GLU A 115 -4.18 -9.68 13.77
C GLU A 115 -4.33 -8.81 12.51
N THR A 116 -4.67 -9.46 11.39
CA THR A 116 -5.09 -8.75 10.18
C THR A 116 -6.54 -8.31 10.32
N ARG A 117 -6.79 -7.00 10.23
CA ARG A 117 -8.16 -6.45 10.19
C ARG A 117 -8.80 -6.64 8.83
N PHE A 118 -8.09 -6.29 7.76
CA PHE A 118 -8.56 -6.48 6.37
C PHE A 118 -7.42 -6.26 5.37
N ASN A 119 -7.64 -6.74 4.15
CA ASN A 119 -6.73 -6.57 3.02
C ASN A 119 -7.39 -5.76 1.92
N LEU A 120 -6.66 -4.81 1.35
CA LEU A 120 -7.08 -4.01 0.21
C LEU A 120 -6.25 -4.41 -1.01
N VAL A 121 -6.91 -4.81 -2.10
CA VAL A 121 -6.26 -5.12 -3.38
C VAL A 121 -6.48 -4.00 -4.39
N ASP A 122 -5.42 -3.66 -5.12
CA ASP A 122 -5.45 -2.67 -6.20
C ASP A 122 -6.37 -3.12 -7.35
N VAL A 123 -7.28 -2.25 -7.76
CA VAL A 123 -8.20 -2.46 -8.89
C VAL A 123 -7.83 -1.61 -10.11
N GLY A 124 -7.00 -0.58 -9.93
CA GLY A 124 -6.58 0.36 -10.96
C GLY A 124 -6.87 1.83 -10.61
N CYS A 125 -6.52 2.73 -11.52
CA CYS A 125 -6.82 4.15 -11.35
C CYS A 125 -8.34 4.41 -11.28
N VAL A 126 -8.73 5.39 -10.45
CA VAL A 126 -10.10 5.93 -10.47
C VAL A 126 -10.39 6.55 -11.85
N PRO A 127 -11.55 6.26 -12.47
CA PRO A 127 -11.92 6.77 -13.78
C PRO A 127 -12.01 8.32 -13.86
#